data_AF-A0A445ETW6-F1
#
_entry.id   AF-A0A445ETW6-F1
#
_cell.length_a   1.000
_cell.length_b   1.000
_cell.length_c   1.000
_cell.angle_alpha   90.00
_cell.angle_beta   90.00
_cell.angle_gamma   90.00
#
_symmetry.space_group_name_H-M   'P 1'
#
loop_
_entity.id
_entity.type
_entity.pdbx_description
1 polymer ?
#
loop_
_entity_poly.entity_id
_entity_poly.type
_entity_poly.pdbx_seq_one_letter_code
_entity_poly.pdbx_strand_id
1 'polypeptide(L)'
;MPLKDPDNKIFVFSQLCVLKNCLAFCFSHEKTHWFVWLLKNYGVPQCWTRLATIHCHSLRIGSELQPLHIRKNTLLMEVASTLKIVLCNLDDGGLEFPLVEPTYLDVSMGL
;
A
#
# COMPACT_ATOMS: atom_id res chain seq x y z
N MET A 1 9.37 1.76 16.93
CA MET A 1 8.76 1.65 18.27
C MET A 1 7.41 2.35 18.18
N PRO A 2 6.25 1.67 18.25
CA PRO A 2 4.99 2.40 18.26
C PRO A 2 4.76 2.98 19.65
N LEU A 3 4.41 4.26 19.67
CA LEU A 3 4.06 5.06 20.84
C LEU A 3 2.79 4.46 21.47
N LYS A 4 2.85 4.16 22.78
CA LYS A 4 1.69 3.70 23.54
C LYS A 4 0.73 4.88 23.77
N ASP A 5 -0.48 4.79 23.23
CA ASP A 5 -1.64 5.48 23.78
C ASP A 5 -2.57 4.41 24.37
N PRO A 6 -2.81 4.39 25.70
CA PRO A 6 -3.60 3.35 26.34
C PRO A 6 -5.11 3.42 26.07
N ASP A 7 -5.65 4.58 25.65
CA ASP A 7 -7.11 4.82 25.67
C ASP A 7 -7.71 5.28 24.35
N ASN A 8 -6.91 5.57 23.32
CA ASN A 8 -7.44 5.84 22.00
C ASN A 8 -7.50 4.52 21.21
N LYS A 9 -8.70 4.02 20.87
CA LYS A 9 -8.90 2.85 19.99
C LYS A 9 -8.46 3.19 18.56
N ILE A 10 -7.18 3.46 18.38
CA ILE A 10 -6.53 3.60 17.09
C ILE A 10 -6.42 2.17 16.55
N PHE A 11 -7.35 1.79 15.69
CA PHE A 11 -7.22 0.57 14.91
C PHE A 11 -6.03 0.77 13.96
N VAL A 12 -4.84 0.45 14.44
CA VAL A 12 -3.62 0.38 13.65
C VAL A 12 -3.64 -0.97 12.95
N PHE A 13 -4.10 -0.99 11.71
CA PHE A 13 -3.83 -2.13 10.85
C PHE A 13 -2.35 -2.06 10.50
N SER A 14 -1.62 -3.15 10.72
CA SER A 14 -0.19 -3.21 10.43
C SER A 14 0.15 -4.48 9.69
N GLN A 15 0.98 -4.36 8.66
CA GLN A 15 1.43 -5.47 7.84
C GLN A 15 2.94 -5.37 7.62
N LEU A 16 3.61 -6.51 7.73
CA LEU A 16 5.00 -6.68 7.34
C LEU A 16 5.03 -7.44 6.01
N CYS A 17 5.72 -6.92 5.01
CA CYS A 17 5.83 -7.54 3.69
C CYS A 17 7.22 -7.28 3.09
N VAL A 18 7.46 -7.75 1.86
CA VAL A 18 8.71 -7.49 1.12
C VAL A 18 8.38 -6.65 -0.10
N LEU A 19 9.07 -5.51 -0.26
CA LEU A 19 8.96 -4.62 -1.40
C LEU A 19 10.36 -4.32 -1.94
N LYS A 20 10.59 -4.53 -3.25
CA LYS A 20 11.92 -4.28 -3.87
C LYS A 20 13.07 -4.98 -3.12
N ASN A 21 12.83 -6.20 -2.64
CA ASN A 21 13.78 -6.99 -1.85
C ASN A 21 14.15 -6.38 -0.48
N CYS A 22 13.45 -5.33 -0.04
CA CYS A 22 13.56 -4.76 1.29
C CYS A 22 12.38 -5.19 2.16
N LEU A 23 12.61 -5.34 3.47
CA LEU A 23 11.51 -5.52 4.41
C LEU A 23 10.72 -4.22 4.49
N ALA A 24 9.40 -4.32 4.37
CA ALA A 24 8.49 -3.20 4.38
C ALA A 24 7.50 -3.32 5.53
N PHE A 25 7.25 -2.23 6.24
CA PHE A 25 6.27 -2.14 7.30
C PHE A 25 5.23 -1.09 6.93
N CYS A 26 3.97 -1.52 6.91
CA CYS A 26 2.85 -0.70 6.48
C CYS A 26 1.86 -0.59 7.62
N PHE A 27 1.38 0.61 7.90
CA PHE A 27 0.41 0.80 8.96
C PHE A 27 -0.51 2.00 8.71
N SER A 28 -1.71 1.94 9.27
CA SER A 28 -2.67 3.04 9.24
C SER A 28 -2.61 3.89 10.52
N HIS A 29 -2.89 5.18 10.38
CA HIS A 29 -3.07 6.11 11.49
C HIS A 29 -4.39 6.84 11.32
N GLU A 30 -5.20 6.87 12.38
CA GLU A 30 -6.50 7.57 12.44
C GLU A 30 -7.46 7.25 11.28
N LYS A 31 -7.26 6.12 10.58
CA LYS A 31 -8.00 5.70 9.38
C LYS A 31 -7.95 6.67 8.19
N THR A 32 -7.14 7.73 8.26
CA THR A 32 -7.02 8.76 7.21
C THR A 32 -5.72 8.64 6.42
N HIS A 33 -4.66 8.18 7.09
CA HIS A 33 -3.33 8.09 6.52
C HIS A 33 -2.81 6.66 6.61
N TRP A 34 -2.15 6.22 5.55
CA TRP A 34 -1.37 5.00 5.52
C TRP A 34 0.09 5.32 5.31
N PHE A 35 0.95 4.68 6.06
CA PHE A 35 2.39 4.86 5.96
C PHE A 35 3.02 3.57 5.47
N VAL A 36 3.93 3.69 4.52
CA VAL A 36 4.77 2.59 4.03
C VAL A 36 6.21 2.94 4.36
N TRP A 37 6.88 2.07 5.11
CA TRP A 37 8.28 2.22 5.50
C TRP A 37 9.09 1.06 4.96
N LEU A 38 10.32 1.32 4.51
CA LEU A 38 11.27 0.31 4.07
C LEU A 38 12.46 0.27 5.04
N LEU A 39 12.88 -0.94 5.38
CA LEU A 39 14.14 -1.19 6.06
C LEU A 39 15.25 -1.33 5.02
N LYS A 40 16.12 -0.33 4.91
CA LYS A 40 17.20 -0.33 3.92
C LYS A 40 18.24 -1.43 4.19
N ASN A 41 18.60 -1.61 5.47
CA ASN A 41 19.58 -2.59 5.92
C ASN A 41 18.94 -3.50 6.96
N TYR A 42 18.83 -4.79 6.64
CA TYR A 42 18.26 -5.77 7.55
C TYR A 42 19.06 -5.86 8.85
N GLY A 43 18.38 -5.92 10.00
CA GLY A 43 19.02 -5.99 11.31
C GLY A 43 19.50 -4.65 11.89
N VAL A 44 19.33 -3.52 11.19
CA VAL A 44 19.67 -2.17 11.69
C VAL A 44 18.40 -1.35 11.92
N PRO A 45 17.84 -1.32 13.14
CA PRO A 45 16.55 -0.67 13.43
C PRO A 45 16.49 0.82 13.08
N GLN A 46 17.61 1.53 12.99
CA GLN A 46 17.65 2.96 12.65
C GLN A 46 17.51 3.20 11.13
N CYS A 47 17.62 2.16 10.31
CA CYS A 47 17.58 2.27 8.84
C CYS A 47 16.17 2.18 8.24
N TRP A 48 15.12 2.28 9.05
CA TRP A 48 13.75 2.44 8.55
C TRP A 48 13.60 3.83 7.91
N THR A 49 13.21 3.85 6.64
CA THR A 49 12.92 5.08 5.91
C THR A 49 11.49 5.06 5.40
N ARG A 50 10.75 6.16 5.58
CA ARG A 50 9.41 6.30 5.03
C ARG A 50 9.49 6.37 3.50
N LEU A 51 8.75 5.49 2.85
CA LEU A 51 8.62 5.40 1.39
C LEU A 51 7.44 6.22 0.88
N ALA A 52 6.30 6.15 1.56
CA ALA A 52 5.08 6.85 1.17
C ALA A 52 4.23 7.22 2.39
N THR A 53 3.51 8.33 2.25
CA THR A 53 2.32 8.65 3.03
C THR A 53 1.15 8.66 2.06
N ILE A 54 0.14 7.84 2.28
CA ILE A 54 -0.99 7.64 1.38
C ILE A 54 -2.22 8.26 2.03
N HIS A 55 -2.89 9.13 1.28
CA HIS A 55 -4.07 9.84 1.75
C HIS A 55 -5.33 9.07 1.36
N CYS A 56 -5.98 8.44 2.33
CA CYS A 56 -7.10 7.53 2.07
C CYS A 56 -8.47 8.22 2.05
N HIS A 57 -8.53 9.52 1.72
CA HIS A 57 -9.81 10.27 1.66
C HIS A 57 -10.81 9.65 0.67
N SER A 58 -10.32 8.97 -0.37
CA SER A 58 -11.14 8.30 -1.38
C SER A 58 -11.52 6.85 -1.02
N LEU A 59 -10.85 6.25 -0.03
CA LEU A 59 -11.17 4.90 0.43
C LEU A 59 -12.21 4.96 1.55
N ARG A 60 -13.15 4.01 1.55
CA ARG A 60 -14.10 3.90 2.65
C ARG A 60 -13.35 3.64 3.95
N ILE A 61 -13.77 4.29 5.03
CA ILE A 61 -13.22 4.13 6.37
C ILE A 61 -13.10 2.63 6.70
N GLY A 62 -11.89 2.19 7.09
CA GLY A 62 -11.62 0.78 7.44
C GLY A 62 -11.13 -0.10 6.30
N SER A 63 -10.83 0.48 5.13
CA SER A 63 -10.18 -0.26 4.04
C SER A 63 -8.71 -0.54 4.40
N GLU A 64 -8.39 -1.80 4.66
CA GLU A 64 -7.00 -2.25 4.82
C GLU A 64 -6.29 -2.25 3.47
N LEU A 65 -5.15 -1.56 3.39
CA LEU A 65 -4.29 -1.53 2.21
C LEU A 65 -3.12 -2.48 2.39
N GLN A 66 -2.96 -3.41 1.46
CA GLN A 66 -1.86 -4.35 1.43
C GLN A 66 -0.94 -4.04 0.25
N PRO A 67 0.33 -3.71 0.47
CA PRO A 67 1.27 -3.48 -0.64
C PRO A 67 1.57 -4.81 -1.33
N LEU A 68 1.40 -4.84 -2.65
CA LEU A 68 1.68 -6.02 -3.47
C LEU A 68 3.02 -5.89 -4.18
N HIS A 69 3.27 -4.73 -4.78
CA HIS A 69 4.43 -4.53 -5.63
C HIS A 69 4.78 -3.05 -5.77
N ILE A 70 6.05 -2.74 -6.01
CA ILE A 70 6.50 -1.38 -6.27
C ILE A 70 7.30 -1.33 -7.58
N ARG A 71 6.90 -0.43 -8.49
CA ARG A 71 7.59 -0.21 -9.76
C ARG A 71 7.75 1.28 -10.02
N LYS A 72 8.97 1.73 -10.29
CA LYS A 72 9.31 3.16 -10.45
C LYS A 72 8.70 3.97 -9.29
N ASN A 73 7.73 4.83 -9.60
CA ASN A 73 7.05 5.74 -8.70
C ASN A 73 5.63 5.30 -8.31
N THR A 74 5.29 4.04 -8.58
CA THR A 74 3.96 3.50 -8.35
C THR A 74 4.04 2.31 -7.41
N LEU A 75 3.22 2.35 -6.37
CA LEU A 75 2.99 1.25 -5.46
C LEU A 75 1.64 0.62 -5.78
N LEU A 76 1.67 -0.64 -6.19
CA LEU A 76 0.49 -1.46 -6.38
C LEU A 76 0.03 -1.95 -5.02
N MET A 77 -1.23 -1.71 -4.69
CA MET A 77 -1.82 -2.14 -3.43
C MET A 77 -3.15 -2.84 -3.67
N GLU A 78 -3.49 -3.74 -2.75
CA GLU A 78 -4.79 -4.37 -2.66
C GLU A 78 -5.61 -3.73 -1.55
N VAL A 79 -6.90 -3.53 -1.81
CA VAL A 79 -7.88 -3.15 -0.78
C VAL A 79 -8.51 -4.42 -0.24
N ALA A 80 -8.10 -4.87 0.95
CA ALA A 80 -8.46 -6.19 1.49
C ALA A 80 -9.98 -6.46 1.58
N SER A 81 -10.77 -5.41 1.83
CA SER A 81 -12.24 -5.54 1.94
C SER A 81 -12.95 -5.76 0.61
N THR A 82 -12.32 -5.41 -0.52
CA THR A 82 -12.92 -5.50 -1.86
C THR A 82 -12.11 -6.32 -2.84
N LEU A 83 -10.90 -6.73 -2.46
CA LEU A 83 -9.90 -7.37 -3.32
C LEU A 83 -9.58 -6.57 -4.58
N LYS A 84 -9.92 -5.27 -4.59
CA LYS A 84 -9.62 -4.37 -5.70
C LYS A 84 -8.17 -3.94 -5.62
N ILE A 85 -7.56 -3.83 -6.78
CA ILE A 85 -6.22 -3.28 -6.94
C ILE A 85 -6.33 -1.76 -7.08
N VAL A 86 -5.46 -1.05 -6.38
CA VAL A 86 -5.27 0.39 -6.49
C VAL A 86 -3.80 0.70 -6.75
N LEU A 87 -3.57 1.78 -7.48
CA LEU A 87 -2.26 2.33 -7.74
C LEU A 87 -2.06 3.54 -6.84
N CYS A 88 -0.98 3.54 -6.06
CA CYS A 88 -0.55 4.69 -5.30
C CYS A 88 0.62 5.36 -6.01
N ASN A 89 0.50 6.66 -6.28
CA ASN A 89 1.62 7.49 -6.70
C ASN A 89 2.48 7.84 -5.48
N LEU A 90 3.79 7.63 -5.59
CA LEU A 90 4.73 7.85 -4.48
C LEU A 90 5.11 9.33 -4.33
N ASP A 91 4.90 10.17 -5.34
CA ASP A 91 5.23 11.61 -5.26
C ASP A 91 4.25 12.36 -4.34
N ASP A 92 2.96 12.07 -4.47
CA ASP A 92 1.88 12.80 -3.80
C ASP A 92 1.04 11.92 -2.85
N GLY A 93 1.25 10.60 -2.85
CA GLY A 93 0.47 9.67 -2.03
C GLY A 93 -0.97 9.48 -2.52
N GLY A 94 -1.28 9.93 -3.74
CA GLY A 94 -2.60 9.81 -4.36
C GLY A 94 -2.92 8.38 -4.77
N LEU A 95 -4.20 8.04 -4.74
CA LEU A 95 -4.72 6.72 -5.12
C LEU A 95 -5.55 6.79 -6.39
N GLU A 96 -5.27 5.89 -7.32
CA GLU A 96 -5.99 5.72 -8.57
C GLU A 96 -6.48 4.27 -8.70
N PHE A 97 -7.70 4.09 -9.20
CA PHE A 97 -8.23 2.77 -9.55
C PHE A 97 -7.95 2.54 -11.03
N PRO A 98 -7.09 1.57 -11.39
CA PRO A 98 -6.83 1.28 -12.78
C PRO A 98 -8.11 0.72 -13.43
N LEU A 99 -8.51 1.30 -14.56
CA LEU A 99 -9.47 0.67 -15.45
C LEU A 99 -8.73 -0.43 -16.20
N VAL A 100 -8.92 -1.68 -15.78
CA VAL A 100 -8.39 -2.83 -16.51
C VAL A 100 -9.46 -3.24 -17.53
N GLU A 101 -9.32 -2.77 -18.75
CA GLU A 101 -10.11 -3.29 -19.86
C GLU A 101 -9.56 -4.68 -20.23
N PRO A 102 -10.42 -5.71 -20.35
CA PRO A 102 -9.98 -6.99 -20.87
C PRO A 102 -9.47 -6.79 -22.29
N THR A 103 -8.17 -7.00 -22.50
CA THR A 103 -7.63 -7.19 -23.85
C THR A 103 -8.16 -8.52 -24.35
N TYR A 104 -9.25 -8.48 -25.12
CA TYR A 104 -9.61 -9.58 -25.99
C TYR A 104 -8.47 -9.70 -27.00
N LEU A 105 -7.64 -10.72 -26.84
CA LEU A 105 -6.75 -11.14 -27.91
C LEU A 105 -7.68 -11.44 -29.09
N ASP A 106 -7.51 -10.68 -30.17
CA ASP A 106 -8.15 -10.94 -31.45
C ASP A 106 -7.55 -12.24 -31.98
N VAL A 107 -7.97 -13.37 -31.40
CA VAL A 107 -7.70 -14.68 -31.93
C VAL A 107 -8.55 -14.75 -33.16
N SER A 108 -7.98 -14.35 -34.30
CA SER A 108 -8.55 -14.66 -35.59
C SER A 108 -8.66 -16.19 -35.62
N MET A 109 -9.85 -16.71 -35.37
CA MET A 109 -10.16 -18.08 -35.73
C MET A 109 -10.10 -18.11 -37.24
N GLY A 110 -8.93 -18.51 -37.76
CA GLY A 110 -8.77 -18.87 -39.16
C GLY A 110 -9.84 -19.91 -39.49
N LEU A 111 -10.63 -19.57 -40.51
CA LEU A 111 -11.68 -20.36 -41.12
C LEU A 111 -11.26 -21.81 -41.40
#